data_AF-A0A7Y6PV62-F1
#
_entry.id   AF-A0A7Y6PV62-F1
#
_cell.length_a   1.000
_cell.length_b   1.000
_cell.length_c   1.000
_cell.angle_alpha   90.00
_cell.angle_beta   90.00
_cell.angle_gamma   90.00
#
_symmetry.space_group_name_H-M   'P 1'
#
loop_
_entity.id
_entity.type
_entity.pdbx_description
1 polymer ?
#
loop_
_entity_poly.entity_id
_entity_poly.type
_entity_poly.pdbx_seq_one_letter_code
_entity_poly.pdbx_strand_id
1 'polypeptide(L)'
;MTSSDDLYAATSFGEFWEHYQKLHANPRVRAAHAVATAAGLGLFFLAIKRRALALALAAPLVDHAIAQGSHRYFDGATTRPLRRPWWHARAEWRLFRETLRDAEYRLHDKL
;
A
#
# COMPACT_ATOMS: atom_id res chain seq x y z
N MET A 1 -4.54 -19.17 7.15
CA MET A 1 -4.02 -18.22 6.15
C MET A 1 -5.23 -17.54 5.53
N THR A 2 -5.41 -16.23 5.74
CA THR A 2 -6.48 -15.48 5.05
C THR A 2 -6.11 -15.43 3.57
N SER A 3 -6.96 -15.97 2.70
CA SER A 3 -6.71 -15.88 1.26
C SER A 3 -6.87 -14.42 0.83
N SER A 4 -6.13 -13.96 -0.16
CA SER A 4 -6.41 -12.67 -0.79
C SER A 4 -7.86 -12.61 -1.32
N ASP A 5 -8.50 -13.75 -1.56
CA ASP A 5 -9.90 -13.80 -2.00
C ASP A 5 -10.88 -13.34 -0.92
N ASP A 6 -10.58 -13.55 0.38
CA ASP A 6 -11.43 -13.10 1.49
C ASP A 6 -11.52 -11.57 1.52
N LEU A 7 -10.41 -10.89 1.20
CA LEU A 7 -10.37 -9.44 1.05
C LEU A 7 -11.39 -8.95 0.00
N TYR A 8 -11.57 -9.70 -1.08
CA TYR A 8 -12.48 -9.30 -2.17
C TYR A 8 -13.92 -9.73 -1.95
N ALA A 9 -14.19 -10.63 -1.01
CA ALA A 9 -15.54 -11.03 -0.61
C ALA A 9 -16.22 -10.01 0.33
N ALA A 10 -15.44 -9.16 1.00
CA ALA A 10 -15.93 -8.16 1.94
C ALA A 10 -17.11 -7.31 1.41
N THR A 11 -18.15 -7.16 2.22
CA THR A 11 -19.38 -6.42 1.88
C THR A 11 -19.34 -4.97 2.34
N SER A 12 -18.44 -4.65 3.29
CA SER A 12 -18.18 -3.30 3.76
C SER A 12 -16.69 -2.94 3.72
N PHE A 13 -16.38 -1.65 3.74
CA PHE A 13 -14.99 -1.20 3.88
C PHE A 13 -14.37 -1.65 5.22
N GLY A 14 -15.16 -1.79 6.28
CA GLY A 14 -14.68 -2.24 7.58
C GLY A 14 -14.14 -3.67 7.52
N GLU A 15 -14.91 -4.59 6.93
CA GLU A 15 -14.48 -5.98 6.68
C GLU A 15 -13.25 -6.03 5.76
N PHE A 16 -13.28 -5.26 4.67
CA PHE A 16 -12.13 -5.16 3.77
C PHE A 16 -10.87 -4.70 4.51
N TRP A 17 -11.00 -3.67 5.35
CA TRP A 17 -9.89 -3.14 6.13
C TRP A 17 -9.35 -4.16 7.15
N GLU A 18 -10.20 -4.97 7.77
CA GLU A 18 -9.77 -6.03 8.67
C GLU A 18 -8.94 -7.09 7.94
N HIS A 19 -9.44 -7.61 6.80
CA HIS A 19 -8.70 -8.56 5.97
C HIS A 19 -7.41 -7.94 5.41
N TYR A 20 -7.47 -6.68 5.00
CA TYR A 20 -6.35 -5.94 4.45
C TYR A 20 -5.22 -5.81 5.49
N GLN A 21 -5.53 -5.43 6.73
CA GLN A 21 -4.53 -5.37 7.80
C GLN A 21 -3.89 -6.74 8.08
N LYS A 22 -4.69 -7.81 8.14
CA LYS A 22 -4.18 -9.17 8.35
C LYS A 22 -3.21 -9.58 7.24
N LEU A 23 -3.53 -9.23 6.00
CA LEU A 23 -2.65 -9.47 4.85
C LEU A 23 -1.36 -8.64 4.89
N HIS A 24 -1.37 -7.49 5.56
CA HIS A 24 -0.20 -6.63 5.75
C HIS A 24 0.35 -6.74 7.19
N ALA A 25 0.17 -7.88 7.87
CA ALA A 25 0.68 -8.03 9.23
C ALA A 25 2.22 -8.08 9.29
N ASN A 26 2.88 -8.50 8.19
CA ASN A 26 4.34 -8.51 8.09
C ASN A 26 4.89 -7.07 8.07
N PRO A 27 5.74 -6.67 9.04
CA PRO A 27 6.26 -5.30 9.12
C PRO A 27 7.14 -4.93 7.91
N ARG A 28 7.79 -5.89 7.25
CA ARG A 28 8.58 -5.64 6.03
C ARG A 28 7.68 -5.29 4.85
N VAL A 29 6.55 -5.98 4.71
CA VAL A 29 5.54 -5.68 3.70
C VAL A 29 4.90 -4.31 3.96
N ARG A 30 4.54 -3.99 5.22
CA ARG A 30 4.05 -2.63 5.56
C ARG A 30 5.04 -1.54 5.21
N ALA A 31 6.32 -1.73 5.56
CA ALA A 31 7.35 -0.76 5.21
C ALA A 31 7.52 -0.60 3.70
N ALA A 32 7.50 -1.71 2.94
CA ALA A 32 7.56 -1.67 1.48
C ALA A 32 6.37 -0.93 0.86
N HIS A 33 5.15 -1.15 1.38
CA HIS A 33 3.96 -0.38 0.98
C HIS A 33 4.10 1.11 1.28
N ALA A 34 4.66 1.47 2.44
CA ALA A 34 4.89 2.87 2.76
C ALA A 34 5.89 3.53 1.79
N VAL A 35 6.96 2.83 1.43
CA VAL A 35 7.91 3.26 0.39
C VAL A 35 7.24 3.36 -0.98
N ALA A 36 6.40 2.38 -1.35
CA ALA A 36 5.64 2.38 -2.59
C ALA A 36 4.74 3.62 -2.71
N THR A 37 3.95 3.89 -1.67
CA THR A 37 3.05 5.04 -1.60
C THR A 37 3.83 6.36 -1.68
N ALA A 38 4.93 6.49 -0.93
CA ALA A 38 5.77 7.69 -0.96
C ALA A 38 6.41 7.91 -2.34
N ALA A 39 6.90 6.85 -3.00
CA ALA A 39 7.46 6.91 -4.35
C ALA A 39 6.39 7.29 -5.39
N GLY A 40 5.21 6.69 -5.33
CA GLY A 40 4.07 7.02 -6.19
C GLY A 40 3.66 8.49 -6.04
N LEU A 41 3.51 8.98 -4.81
CA LEU A 41 3.21 10.39 -4.53
C LEU A 41 4.31 11.33 -5.02
N GLY A 42 5.58 10.97 -4.83
CA GLY A 42 6.73 11.74 -5.32
C GLY A 42 6.74 11.86 -6.84
N LEU A 43 6.50 10.76 -7.55
CA LEU A 43 6.38 10.73 -9.01
C LEU A 43 5.18 11.55 -9.50
N PHE A 44 4.03 11.42 -8.85
CA PHE A 44 2.84 12.19 -9.21
C PHE A 44 3.05 13.70 -9.02
N PHE A 45 3.66 14.11 -7.91
CA PHE A 45 4.01 15.50 -7.67
C PHE A 45 5.03 16.04 -8.69
N LEU A 46 6.03 15.24 -9.04
CA LEU A 46 6.99 15.56 -10.09
C LEU A 46 6.29 15.69 -11.46
N ALA A 47 5.33 14.82 -11.75
CA ALA A 47 4.53 14.86 -12.98
C ALA A 47 3.78 16.18 -13.11
N ILE A 48 3.17 16.67 -12.03
CA ILE A 48 2.49 17.97 -12.00
C ILE A 48 3.50 19.10 -12.27
N LYS A 49 4.64 19.11 -11.57
CA LYS A 49 5.68 20.14 -11.74
C LYS A 49 6.25 20.19 -13.16
N ARG A 50 6.41 19.03 -13.79
CA ARG A 50 6.98 18.89 -15.14
C ARG A 50 5.93 18.87 -16.25
N ARG A 51 4.63 18.91 -15.90
CA ARG A 51 3.50 18.71 -16.82
C ARG A 51 3.67 17.46 -17.69
N ALA A 52 4.21 16.39 -17.10
CA ALA A 52 4.65 15.20 -17.83
C ALA A 52 3.70 14.03 -17.54
N LEU A 53 2.82 13.72 -18.51
CA LEU A 53 1.84 12.62 -18.39
C LEU A 53 2.52 11.27 -18.14
N ALA A 54 3.69 11.03 -18.73
CA ALA A 54 4.45 9.80 -18.52
C ALA A 54 4.79 9.55 -17.04
N LEU A 55 5.14 10.60 -16.28
CA LEU A 55 5.42 10.48 -14.85
C LEU A 55 4.15 10.24 -14.04
N ALA A 56 3.02 10.82 -14.46
CA ALA A 56 1.73 10.58 -13.83
C ALA A 56 1.28 9.12 -14.00
N LEU A 57 1.55 8.52 -15.16
CA LEU A 57 1.31 7.09 -15.42
C LEU A 57 2.31 6.19 -14.69
N ALA A 58 3.57 6.63 -14.55
CA ALA A 58 4.57 5.88 -13.79
C ALA A 58 4.24 5.78 -12.29
N ALA A 59 3.58 6.77 -11.71
CA ALA A 59 3.23 6.79 -10.29
C ALA A 59 2.46 5.53 -9.81
N PRO A 60 1.29 5.16 -10.37
CA PRO A 60 0.59 3.95 -9.97
C PRO A 60 1.32 2.66 -10.37
N LEU A 61 2.15 2.69 -11.43
CA LEU A 61 2.91 1.52 -11.86
C LEU A 61 4.04 1.18 -10.88
N VAL A 62 4.78 2.19 -10.42
CA VAL A 62 5.85 2.04 -9.44
C VAL A 62 5.30 1.62 -8.09
N ASP A 63 4.21 2.25 -7.65
CA ASP A 63 3.51 1.85 -6.43
C ASP A 63 3.09 0.38 -6.49
N HIS A 64 2.38 -0.02 -7.55
CA HIS A 64 1.94 -1.40 -7.75
C HIS A 64 3.09 -2.40 -7.81
N ALA A 65 4.17 -2.08 -8.52
CA ALA A 65 5.33 -2.95 -8.66
C ALA A 65 6.01 -3.23 -7.31
N ILE A 66 6.21 -2.20 -6.49
CA ILE A 66 6.83 -2.33 -5.17
C ILE A 66 5.89 -3.09 -4.22
N ALA A 67 4.61 -2.68 -4.15
CA ALA A 67 3.61 -3.29 -3.27
C ALA A 67 3.45 -4.80 -3.55
N GLN A 68 3.16 -5.17 -4.80
CA GLN A 68 2.98 -6.57 -5.18
C GLN A 68 4.27 -7.37 -5.13
N GLY A 69 5.41 -6.74 -5.46
CA GLY A 69 6.73 -7.35 -5.31
C GLY A 69 6.99 -7.75 -3.87
N SER A 70 6.62 -6.90 -2.91
CA SER A 70 6.80 -7.18 -1.47
C SER A 70 5.96 -8.36 -1.00
N HIS A 71 4.69 -8.45 -1.38
CA HIS A 71 3.82 -9.59 -1.07
C HIS A 71 4.38 -10.91 -1.63
N ARG A 72 4.84 -10.90 -2.89
CA ARG A 72 5.41 -12.10 -3.52
C ARG A 72 6.73 -12.52 -2.87
N TYR A 73 7.59 -11.57 -2.54
CA TYR A 73 8.92 -11.83 -2.02
C TYR A 73 8.89 -12.27 -0.55
N PHE A 74 8.12 -11.60 0.30
CA PHE A 74 8.12 -11.86 1.75
C PHE A 74 7.06 -12.86 2.19
N ASP A 75 5.88 -12.84 1.58
CA ASP A 75 4.72 -13.60 2.06
C ASP A 75 4.28 -14.70 1.07
N GLY A 76 4.88 -14.77 -0.13
CA GLY A 76 4.46 -15.68 -1.20
C GLY A 76 3.03 -15.44 -1.69
N ALA A 77 2.46 -14.26 -1.38
CA ALA A 77 1.09 -13.90 -1.68
C ALA A 77 1.00 -12.97 -2.90
N THR A 78 -0.19 -12.81 -3.47
CA THR A 78 -0.47 -11.80 -4.49
C THR A 78 -1.86 -11.24 -4.28
N THR A 79 -2.02 -9.94 -4.45
CA THR A 79 -3.32 -9.27 -4.37
C THR A 79 -3.87 -8.94 -5.75
N ARG A 80 -5.16 -8.58 -5.82
CA ARG A 80 -5.86 -8.19 -7.05
C ARG A 80 -6.49 -6.79 -6.88
N PRO A 81 -5.68 -5.73 -6.71
CA PRO A 81 -6.17 -4.42 -6.30
C PRO A 81 -7.24 -3.82 -7.22
N LEU A 82 -7.20 -4.16 -8.51
CA LEU A 82 -8.19 -3.74 -9.51
C LEU A 82 -9.60 -4.31 -9.30
N ARG A 83 -9.79 -5.35 -8.46
CA ARG A 83 -11.13 -5.86 -8.12
C ARG A 83 -11.93 -4.89 -7.24
N ARG A 84 -11.24 -4.09 -6.41
CA ARG A 84 -11.86 -3.10 -5.51
C ARG A 84 -10.98 -1.84 -5.42
N PRO A 85 -10.78 -1.11 -6.54
CA PRO A 85 -9.72 -0.09 -6.64
C PRO A 85 -9.87 1.03 -5.61
N TRP A 86 -11.09 1.49 -5.36
CA TRP A 86 -11.35 2.56 -4.38
C TRP A 86 -11.11 2.14 -2.94
N TRP A 87 -11.44 0.89 -2.60
CA TRP A 87 -11.20 0.36 -1.26
C TRP A 87 -9.71 0.11 -1.04
N HIS A 88 -9.01 -0.38 -2.05
CA HIS A 88 -7.55 -0.46 -2.04
C HIS A 88 -6.91 0.91 -1.84
N ALA A 89 -7.25 1.92 -2.65
CA ALA A 89 -6.69 3.26 -2.51
C ALA A 89 -6.93 3.85 -1.10
N ARG A 90 -8.14 3.67 -0.56
CA ARG A 90 -8.47 4.10 0.81
C ARG A 90 -7.68 3.34 1.88
N ALA A 91 -7.52 2.03 1.72
CA ALA A 91 -6.78 1.18 2.65
C ALA A 91 -5.27 1.45 2.60
N GLU A 92 -4.68 1.61 1.41
CA GLU A 92 -3.28 2.01 1.21
C GLU A 92 -3.00 3.35 1.92
N TRP A 93 -3.86 4.36 1.70
CA TRP A 93 -3.68 5.66 2.36
C TRP A 93 -3.74 5.55 3.89
N ARG A 94 -4.64 4.71 4.41
CA ARG A 94 -4.75 4.45 5.84
C ARG A 94 -3.50 3.72 6.37
N LEU A 95 -3.08 2.65 5.71
CA LEU A 95 -1.90 1.86 6.06
C LEU A 95 -0.63 2.72 6.03
N PHE A 96 -0.47 3.58 5.04
CA PHE A 96 0.64 4.52 4.92
C PHE A 96 0.73 5.43 6.15
N ARG A 97 -0.36 6.10 6.50
CA ARG A 97 -0.42 7.01 7.66
C ARG A 97 -0.15 6.28 8.99
N GLU A 98 -0.74 5.11 9.18
CA GLU A 98 -0.49 4.29 10.37
C GLU A 98 0.98 3.85 10.43
N THR A 99 1.57 3.46 9.29
CA THR A 99 2.97 3.04 9.23
C THR A 99 3.95 4.18 9.50
N LEU A 100 3.67 5.39 9.02
CA LEU A 100 4.46 6.58 9.35
C LEU A 100 4.37 6.92 10.84
N ARG A 101 3.17 6.89 11.42
CA ARG A 101 2.95 7.11 12.85
C ARG A 101 3.69 6.07 13.70
N ASP A 102 3.62 4.79 13.31
CA ASP A 102 4.35 3.70 13.97
C ASP A 102 5.88 3.87 13.87
N ALA A 103 6.38 4.47 12.78
CA ALA A 103 7.80 4.78 12.61
C ALA A 103 8.22 5.97 13.49
N GLU A 104 7.43 7.03 13.53
CA GLU A 104 7.62 8.20 14.39
C GLU A 104 7.69 7.79 15.87
N TYR A 105 6.71 7.01 16.36
CA TYR A 105 6.73 6.51 17.74
C TYR A 105 8.01 5.73 18.06
N ARG A 106 8.43 4.82 17.17
CA ARG A 106 9.65 4.02 17.37
C ARG A 106 10.94 4.84 17.33
N LEU A 107 10.95 6.02 16.70
CA LEU A 107 12.09 6.93 16.70
C LEU A 107 12.14 7.74 18.00
N HIS A 108 11.00 8.19 18.51
CA HIS A 108 10.93 8.98 19.75
C HIS A 108 11.10 8.15 21.03
N ASP A 109 10.64 6.90 21.06
CA ASP A 109 10.82 5.99 22.22
C ASP A 109 12.26 5.48 22.39
N LYS A 110 13.13 5.73 21.42
CA LYS A 110 14.54 5.30 21.42
C LYS A 110 15.54 6.42 21.79
N LEU A 111 15.04 7.61 22.10
CA LEU A 111 15.80 8.78 22.57
C LEU A 111 15.50 9.04 24.04
#